data_AF-A0A6V8Q026-F1
#
_entry.id   AF-A0A6V8Q026-F1
#
_cell.length_a   1.000
_cell.length_b   1.000
_cell.length_c   1.000
_cell.angle_alpha   90.00
_cell.angle_beta   90.00
_cell.angle_gamma   90.00
#
_symmetry.space_group_name_H-M   'P 1'
#
loop_
_entity.id
_entity.type
_entity.pdbx_description
1 polymer ?
#
loop_
_entity_poly.entity_id
_entity_poly.type
_entity_poly.pdbx_seq_one_letter_code
_entity_poly.pdbx_strand_id
1 'polypeptide(L)' 'MYRSSIKLFTIFDIEVGINYSWFIIFGLVTLTLGTDFFPNRLPELSVWSNLFLGMVTAIL' A
#
# COMPACT_ATOMS: atom_id res chain seq x y z
N MET A 1 -25.70 2.08 -7.02
CA MET A 1 -24.66 1.18 -7.57
C MET A 1 -23.31 1.86 -7.34
N TYR A 2 -22.68 1.61 -6.19
CA TYR A 2 -21.43 2.30 -5.80
C TYR A 2 -20.31 1.86 -6.74
N ARG A 3 -19.87 2.74 -7.65
CA ARG A 3 -18.68 2.53 -8.50
C ARG A 3 -17.39 2.75 -7.68
N SER A 4 -17.27 2.11 -6.53
CA SER A 4 -16.09 2.25 -5.67
C SER A 4 -15.01 1.21 -5.96
N SER A 5 -15.22 0.29 -6.91
CA SER A 5 -14.21 -0.68 -7.35
C SER A 5 -13.68 -0.36 -8.75
N ILE A 6 -12.35 -0.44 -8.89
CA ILE A 6 -11.64 -0.44 -10.17
C ILE A 6 -11.40 -1.90 -10.54
N LYS A 7 -11.86 -2.33 -11.72
CA LYS A 7 -11.58 -3.68 -12.25
C LYS A 7 -10.10 -3.77 -12.62
N LEU A 8 -9.40 -4.78 -12.12
CA LEU A 8 -7.99 -5.02 -12.41
C LEU A 8 -7.85 -6.03 -13.54
N PHE A 9 -8.43 -7.21 -13.36
CA PHE A 9 -8.38 -8.31 -14.31
C PHE A 9 -9.51 -9.31 -14.03
N THR A 10 -9.73 -10.23 -14.96
CA THR A 10 -10.70 -11.32 -14.82
C THR A 10 -9.96 -12.65 -14.87
N ILE A 11 -10.21 -13.53 -13.89
CA ILE A 11 -9.63 -14.89 -13.84
C ILE A 11 -10.79 -15.88 -13.64
N PHE A 12 -10.87 -16.92 -14.48
CA PHE A 12 -11.95 -17.92 -14.45
C PHE A 12 -13.36 -17.30 -14.42
N ASP A 13 -13.60 -16.24 -15.20
CA ASP A 13 -14.87 -15.49 -15.23
C ASP A 13 -15.20 -14.70 -13.94
N ILE A 14 -14.29 -14.67 -12.96
CA ILE A 14 -14.41 -13.86 -11.75
C ILE A 14 -13.72 -12.52 -11.97
N GLU A 15 -14.48 -11.44 -11.90
CA GLU A 15 -13.95 -10.08 -11.96
C GLU A 15 -13.23 -9.72 -10.65
N VAL A 16 -11.92 -9.55 -10.71
CA VAL A 16 -11.12 -9.07 -9.59
C VAL A 16 -11.00 -7.56 -9.70
N GLY A 17 -11.51 -6.86 -8.69
CA GLY A 17 -11.42 -5.41 -8.60
C GLY A 17 -10.94 -4.95 -7.23
N ILE A 18 -10.23 -3.83 -7.20
CA ILE A 18 -9.78 -3.18 -5.97
C ILE A 18 -10.73 -2.03 -5.63
N ASN A 19 -11.15 -1.95 -4.37
CA ASN A 19 -11.91 -0.79 -3.89
C ASN A 19 -11.02 0.43 -3.73
N TYR A 20 -11.53 1.64 -3.98
CA TYR A 20 -10.80 2.88 -3.72
C TYR A 20 -10.29 3.00 -2.28
N SER A 21 -11.00 2.41 -1.30
CA SER A 21 -10.56 2.35 0.09
C SER A 21 -9.19 1.67 0.26
N TRP A 22 -8.85 0.70 -0.59
CA TRP A 22 -7.55 0.01 -0.53
C TRP A 22 -6.39 0.94 -0.87
N PHE A 23 -6.56 1.93 -1.74
CA PHE A 23 -5.50 2.91 -2.01
C PHE A 23 -5.26 3.82 -0.80
N ILE A 24 -6.33 4.17 -0.08
CA ILE A 24 -6.21 4.95 1.17
C ILE A 24 -5.50 4.12 2.23
N ILE A 25 -5.91 2.86 2.42
CA ILE A 25 -5.27 1.94 3.37
C ILE A 25 -3.80 1.75 3.00
N PHE A 26 -3.49 1.50 1.74
CA PHE A 26 -2.12 1.36 1.25
C PHE A 26 -1.27 2.60 1.56
N GLY A 27 -1.79 3.80 1.28
CA GLY A 27 -1.10 5.05 1.58
C GLY A 27 -0.85 5.23 3.07
N LEU A 28 -1.87 4.97 3.91
CA LEU A 28 -1.75 5.07 5.37
C LEU A 28 -0.73 4.07 5.92
N VAL A 29 -0.78 2.81 5.50
CA VAL A 29 0.17 1.76 5.94
C VAL A 29 1.59 2.12 5.50
N THR A 30 1.78 2.52 4.24
CA THR A 30 3.08 2.98 3.72
C THR A 30 3.63 4.13 4.54
N LEU A 31 2.81 5.14 4.85
CA LEU A 31 3.22 6.30 5.65
C LEU A 31 3.60 5.88 7.06
N THR A 32 2.74 5.13 7.76
CA THR A 32 3.04 4.63 9.12
C THR A 32 4.35 3.84 9.15
N LEU A 33 4.57 2.98 8.16
CA LEU A 33 5.80 2.21 8.07
C LEU A 33 7.02 3.09 7.78
N GLY A 34 6.92 4.01 6.81
CA GLY A 34 8.05 4.80 6.35
C GLY A 34 8.41 5.99 7.23
N THR A 35 7.46 6.55 7.99
CA THR A 35 7.71 7.74 8.83
C THR A 35 7.83 7.43 10.32
N ASP A 36 7.29 6.31 10.80
CA ASP A 36 7.32 5.95 12.22
C ASP A 36 8.04 4.61 12.45
N PHE A 37 7.55 3.52 11.85
CA PHE A 37 8.10 2.19 12.15
C PHE A 37 9.56 2.01 11.74
N PHE A 38 9.89 2.23 10.46
CA PHE A 38 11.24 2.00 9.94
C PHE A 38 12.26 3.02 10.45
N PRO A 39 11.99 4.33 10.52
CA PRO A 39 12.94 5.28 11.10
C PRO A 39 13.34 4.94 12.55
N ASN A 40 12.42 4.37 13.34
CA ASN A 40 12.70 3.95 14.72
C ASN A 40 13.47 2.62 14.81
N ARG A 41 13.45 1.78 13.76
CA ARG A 41 14.11 0.46 13.72
C ARG A 41 15.39 0.43 12.91
N LEU A 42 15.48 1.28 11.89
CA LEU A 42 16.55 1.40 10.90
C LEU A 42 16.93 2.89 10.76
N PRO A 43 17.48 3.51 11.82
CA PRO A 43 17.78 4.94 11.85
C PRO A 43 18.88 5.36 10.85
N GLU A 44 19.69 4.42 10.37
CA GLU A 44 20.72 4.63 9.35
C GLU A 44 20.16 4.84 7.94
N LEU A 45 18.90 4.48 7.71
CA LEU A 45 18.27 4.59 6.40
C LEU A 45 17.72 5.99 6.15
N SER A 46 17.88 6.46 4.90
CA SER A 46 17.27 7.70 4.47
C SER A 46 15.75 7.63 4.49
N VAL A 47 15.09 8.78 4.62
CA VAL A 47 13.61 8.89 4.57
C VAL A 47 13.03 8.24 3.31
N TRP A 48 13.69 8.42 2.16
CA TRP A 48 13.27 7.81 0.89
C TRP A 48 13.39 6.29 0.90
N SER A 49 14.46 5.76 1.50
CA SER A 49 14.65 4.32 1.67
C SER A 49 13.57 3.71 2.57
N ASN A 50 13.24 4.39 3.68
CA ASN A 50 12.20 3.96 4.61
C ASN A 50 10.80 3.98 3.98
N LEU A 51 10.47 5.02 3.19
CA LEU A 51 9.20 5.07 2.45
C LEU A 51 9.12 3.99 1.38
N PHE A 52 10.21 3.72 0.64
CA PHE A 52 10.23 2.65 -0.36
C PHE A 52 10.03 1.28 0.29
N LEU A 53 10.70 1.01 1.41
CA LEU A 53 10.47 -0.19 2.22
C LEU A 53 9.03 -0.27 2.71
N GLY A 54 8.45 0.85 3.14
CA GLY A 54 7.03 0.97 3.49
C GLY A 54 6.11 0.54 2.36
N MET A 55 6.35 1.03 1.14
CA MET A 55 5.56 0.69 -0.05
C MET A 55 5.67 -0.79 -0.39
N VAL A 56 6.89 -1.34 -0.42
CA VAL A 56 7.12 -2.75 -0.75
C VAL A 56 6.46 -3.65 0.30
N THR A 57 6.60 -3.32 1.58
CA THR A 57 6.01 -4.09 2.69
C THR A 57 4.49 -4.00 2.68
N ALA A 58 3.90 -2.87 2.30
CA ALA A 58 2.45 -2.70 2.25
C ALA A 58 1.77 -3.46 1.09
N ILE A 59 2.54 -3.92 0.09
CA ILE A 59 2.04 -4.73 -1.03
C ILE A 59 2.09 -6.24 -0.73
N LEU A 60 3.00 -6.66 0.16
CA LEU A 60 3.38 -8.04 0.43
C LEU A 60 2.44 -8.71 1.45
#